data_AF-A0A6A5V9K1-F1
#
_entry.id   AF-A0A6A5V9K1-F1
#
_cell.length_a   1.000
_cell.length_b   1.000
_cell.length_c   1.000
_cell.angle_alpha   90.00
_cell.angle_beta   90.00
_cell.angle_gamma   90.00
#
_symmetry.space_group_name_H-M   'P 1'
#
loop_
_entity.id
_entity.type
_entity.pdbx_description
1 polymer ?
#
loop_
_entity_poly.entity_id
_entity_poly.type
_entity_poly.pdbx_seq_one_letter_code
_entity_poly.pdbx_strand_id
1 'polypeptide(L)'
;MQTCQILRLRVLPDLPSTPPPQWRPLKINNPHTFGVADLPEGTDRGSPITLFNLFFDAEVIEQIAHFTNNRAAHAHPQLPSARGWKPTSPGELYTYFAIVAYIAVHREPSLAEY
;
A
#
# COMPACT_ATOMS: atom_id res chain seq x y z
N MET A 1 40.60 -5.95 -14.65
CA MET A 1 39.61 -5.21 -13.82
C MET A 1 38.97 -4.15 -14.70
N GLN A 2 37.77 -4.41 -15.21
CA GLN A 2 37.04 -3.49 -16.08
C GLN A 2 35.91 -2.84 -15.27
N THR A 3 36.00 -1.53 -15.11
CA THR A 3 34.97 -0.67 -14.55
C THR A 3 33.82 -0.56 -15.54
N CYS A 4 32.66 -1.11 -15.18
CA CYS A 4 31.40 -0.91 -15.90
C CYS A 4 30.85 0.49 -15.55
N GLN A 5 31.04 1.45 -16.46
CA GLN A 5 30.43 2.77 -16.37
C GLN A 5 28.96 2.66 -16.78
N ILE A 6 28.06 2.74 -15.80
CA ILE A 6 26.62 2.80 -16.04
C ILE A 6 26.29 4.21 -16.54
N LEU A 7 26.13 4.35 -17.85
CA LEU A 7 25.54 5.53 -18.47
C LEU A 7 24.06 5.62 -18.06
N ARG A 8 23.74 6.56 -17.16
CA ARG A 8 22.37 6.97 -16.86
C ARG A 8 21.80 7.77 -18.04
N LEU A 9 21.18 7.09 -18.98
CA LEU A 9 20.16 7.69 -19.83
C LEU A 9 18.81 7.49 -19.15
N ARG A 10 18.30 8.56 -18.51
CA ARG A 10 16.91 8.61 -18.03
C ARG A 10 15.99 8.76 -19.24
N VAL A 11 15.80 7.69 -20.00
CA VAL A 11 14.69 7.59 -20.95
C VAL A 11 13.50 7.12 -20.12
N LEU A 12 12.53 8.01 -19.91
CA LEU A 12 11.21 7.57 -19.44
C LEU A 12 10.70 6.53 -20.44
N PRO A 13 10.16 5.39 -19.98
CA PRO A 13 9.55 4.44 -20.90
C PRO A 13 8.45 5.17 -21.68
N ASP A 14 8.42 4.97 -23.00
CA ASP A 14 7.33 5.47 -23.84
C ASP A 14 6.02 4.90 -23.28
N LEU A 15 5.25 5.76 -22.62
CA LEU A 15 3.95 5.37 -22.11
C LEU A 15 3.00 5.21 -23.31
N PRO A 16 2.17 4.16 -23.34
CA PRO A 16 1.19 4.00 -24.40
C PRO A 16 0.31 5.25 -24.47
N SER A 17 0.21 5.83 -25.67
CA SER A 17 -0.58 7.04 -25.96
C SER A 17 -2.08 6.78 -25.93
N THR A 18 -2.48 5.50 -25.93
CA THR A 18 -3.87 5.07 -25.82
C THR A 18 -4.37 5.31 -24.40
N PRO A 19 -5.53 5.97 -24.22
CA PRO A 19 -6.12 6.10 -22.89
C PRO A 19 -6.31 4.71 -22.27
N PRO A 20 -6.14 4.56 -20.95
CA PRO A 20 -6.41 3.30 -20.29
C PRO A 20 -7.85 2.87 -20.59
N PRO A 21 -8.10 1.56 -20.71
CA PRO A 21 -9.45 1.06 -20.94
C PRO A 21 -10.36 1.57 -19.82
N GLN A 22 -11.64 1.81 -20.17
CA GLN A 22 -12.65 2.16 -19.18
C GLN A 22 -12.63 1.11 -18.06
N TRP A 23 -12.51 1.58 -16.81
CA TRP A 23 -12.50 0.69 -15.66
C TRP A 23 -13.79 -0.14 -15.67
N ARG A 24 -13.62 -1.46 -15.54
CA ARG A 24 -14.72 -2.40 -15.36
C ARG A 24 -14.46 -3.17 -14.07
N PRO A 25 -15.45 -3.37 -13.19
CA PRO A 25 -15.30 -4.25 -12.06
C PRO A 25 -14.81 -5.62 -12.50
N LEU A 26 -13.88 -6.21 -11.76
CA LEU A 26 -13.50 -7.61 -11.93
C LEU A 26 -14.75 -8.48 -11.77
N LYS A 27 -14.97 -9.39 -12.72
CA LYS A 27 -16.05 -10.38 -12.59
C LYS A 27 -15.69 -11.33 -11.46
N ILE A 28 -16.48 -11.31 -10.38
CA ILE A 28 -16.33 -12.25 -9.27
C ILE A 28 -17.06 -13.53 -9.65
N ASN A 29 -16.28 -14.52 -10.11
CA ASN A 29 -16.76 -15.85 -10.43
C ASN A 29 -16.79 -16.71 -9.15
N ASN A 30 -17.76 -16.44 -8.28
CA ASN A 30 -18.02 -17.29 -7.13
C ASN A 30 -19.01 -18.41 -7.53
N PRO A 31 -18.64 -19.70 -7.37
CA PRO A 31 -19.47 -20.84 -7.78
C PRO A 31 -20.77 -20.98 -6.96
N HIS A 32 -20.82 -20.38 -5.77
CA HIS A 32 -21.96 -20.43 -4.87
C HIS A 32 -22.90 -19.23 -5.02
N THR A 33 -22.36 -18.04 -5.29
CA THR A 33 -23.18 -16.82 -5.46
C THR A 33 -22.51 -15.82 -6.41
N PHE A 34 -23.06 -15.66 -7.61
CA PHE A 34 -22.51 -14.77 -8.63
C PHE A 34 -22.42 -13.31 -8.14
N GLY A 35 -21.27 -12.66 -8.37
CA GLY A 35 -21.05 -11.26 -8.00
C GLY A 35 -20.69 -11.02 -6.54
N VAL A 36 -20.58 -12.06 -5.71
CA VAL A 36 -20.23 -11.96 -4.29
C VAL A 36 -18.89 -12.64 -4.03
N ALA A 37 -18.00 -11.99 -3.26
CA ALA A 37 -16.73 -12.61 -2.87
C ALA A 37 -16.98 -13.90 -2.07
N ASP A 38 -16.21 -14.94 -2.37
CA ASP A 38 -16.20 -16.16 -1.59
C ASP A 38 -15.31 -15.95 -0.36
N LEU A 39 -15.93 -15.69 0.78
CA LEU A 39 -15.25 -15.29 2.02
C LEU A 39 -15.26 -16.46 3.01
N PRO A 40 -14.22 -16.62 3.84
CA PRO A 40 -14.20 -17.65 4.87
C PRO A 40 -15.43 -17.57 5.79
N GLU A 41 -15.88 -18.72 6.27
CA GLU A 41 -17.02 -18.81 7.17
C GLU A 41 -16.80 -17.96 8.43
N GLY A 42 -17.83 -17.23 8.87
CA GLY A 42 -17.75 -16.32 10.01
C GLY A 42 -17.09 -14.96 9.73
N THR A 43 -16.61 -14.69 8.51
CA THR A 43 -16.07 -13.37 8.14
C THR A 43 -17.19 -12.33 8.09
N ASP A 44 -17.09 -11.29 8.92
CA ASP A 44 -17.98 -10.14 8.85
C ASP A 44 -17.69 -9.29 7.61
N ARG A 45 -18.63 -9.34 6.65
CA ARG A 45 -18.57 -8.59 5.39
C ARG A 45 -18.72 -7.08 5.56
N GLY A 46 -19.35 -6.65 6.65
CA GLY A 46 -19.59 -5.24 6.95
C GLY A 46 -18.39 -4.56 7.61
N SER A 47 -17.39 -5.31 8.04
CA SER A 47 -16.21 -4.82 8.75
C SER A 47 -15.02 -4.67 7.80
N PRO A 48 -14.62 -3.43 7.44
CA PRO A 48 -13.47 -3.19 6.57
C PRO A 48 -12.18 -3.75 7.15
N ILE A 49 -12.03 -3.73 8.48
CA ILE A 49 -10.84 -4.26 9.15
C ILE A 49 -10.81 -5.79 9.08
N THR A 50 -11.95 -6.45 9.21
CA THR A 50 -12.03 -7.92 9.07
C THR A 50 -11.67 -8.34 7.65
N LEU A 51 -12.14 -7.62 6.64
CA LEU A 51 -11.78 -7.86 5.23
C LEU A 51 -10.30 -7.59 4.94
N PHE A 52 -9.74 -6.52 5.53
CA PHE A 52 -8.32 -6.20 5.40
C PHE A 52 -7.43 -7.31 5.99
N ASN A 53 -7.81 -7.83 7.16
CA ASN A 53 -7.09 -8.88 7.87
C ASN A 53 -7.05 -10.22 7.13
N LEU A 54 -7.88 -10.42 6.09
CA LEU A 54 -7.76 -11.58 5.20
C LEU A 54 -6.47 -11.59 4.38
N PHE A 55 -5.85 -10.41 4.17
CA PHE A 55 -4.64 -10.23 3.38
C PHE A 55 -3.43 -9.82 4.23
N PHE A 56 -3.68 -9.03 5.27
CA PHE A 56 -2.67 -8.54 6.20
C PHE A 56 -3.11 -8.87 7.62
N ASP A 57 -2.89 -10.11 8.03
CA ASP A 57 -3.20 -10.51 9.39
C ASP A 57 -2.28 -9.82 10.41
N ALA A 58 -2.58 -10.03 11.70
CA ALA A 58 -1.84 -9.42 12.78
C ALA A 58 -0.34 -9.78 12.75
N GLU A 59 0.00 -11.02 12.35
CA GLU A 59 1.40 -11.47 12.28
C GLU A 59 2.15 -10.72 11.18
N VAL A 60 1.55 -10.58 10.00
CA VAL A 60 2.14 -9.80 8.90
C VAL A 60 2.37 -8.35 9.32
N ILE A 61 1.40 -7.72 9.98
CA ILE A 61 1.53 -6.34 10.46
C ILE A 61 2.65 -6.23 11.52
N GLU A 62 2.75 -7.19 12.44
CA GLU A 62 3.83 -7.25 13.43
C GLU A 62 5.21 -7.41 12.77
N GLN A 63 5.33 -8.29 11.78
CA GLN A 63 6.56 -8.47 11.02
C GLN A 63 6.97 -7.19 10.29
N ILE A 64 6.02 -6.49 9.67
CA ILE A 64 6.28 -5.19 9.03
C ILE A 64 6.81 -4.18 10.05
N ALA A 65 6.18 -4.09 11.23
CA ALA A 65 6.65 -3.18 12.29
C ALA A 65 8.08 -3.56 12.74
N HIS A 66 8.32 -4.84 12.98
CA HIS A 66 9.64 -5.35 13.40
C HIS A 66 10.73 -4.99 12.40
N PHE A 67 10.57 -5.36 11.12
CA PHE A 67 11.60 -5.11 10.11
C PHE A 67 11.76 -3.62 9.79
N THR A 68 10.69 -2.83 9.85
CA THR A 68 10.75 -1.37 9.67
C THR A 68 11.60 -0.73 10.78
N ASN A 69 11.35 -1.10 12.03
CA ASN A 69 12.10 -0.60 13.18
C ASN A 69 13.56 -1.05 13.16
N ASN A 70 13.80 -2.32 12.85
CA ASN A 70 15.15 -2.87 12.74
C ASN A 70 15.95 -2.12 11.66
N ARG A 71 15.36 -1.96 10.47
CA ARG A 71 16.01 -1.22 9.38
C ARG A 71 16.30 0.23 9.76
N ALA A 72 15.36 0.91 10.40
CA ALA A 72 15.52 2.31 10.78
C ALA A 72 16.57 2.51 11.88
N ALA A 73 16.70 1.57 12.82
CA ALA A 73 17.76 1.58 13.83
C ALA A 73 19.17 1.47 13.21
N HIS A 74 19.29 0.78 12.06
CA HIS A 74 20.55 0.59 11.34
C HIS A 74 20.76 1.60 10.19
N ALA A 75 19.77 2.42 9.86
CA ALA A 75 19.86 3.39 8.76
C ALA A 75 20.36 4.76 9.24
N HIS A 76 21.63 5.05 8.90
CA HIS A 76 22.34 6.33 9.00
C HIS A 76 22.70 6.87 10.41
N PRO A 77 23.87 7.54 10.54
CA PRO A 77 24.22 8.27 11.75
C PRO A 77 23.24 9.44 11.92
N GLN A 78 22.68 9.58 13.12
CA GLN A 78 21.80 10.69 13.43
C GLN A 78 22.56 12.00 13.24
N LEU A 79 22.12 12.81 12.27
CA LEU A 79 22.62 14.17 12.13
C LEU A 79 22.26 14.94 13.41
N PRO A 80 23.12 15.85 13.90
CA PRO A 80 22.90 16.54 15.18
C PRO A 80 21.56 17.29 15.28
N SER A 81 20.97 17.67 14.13
CA SER A 81 19.71 18.39 14.01
C SER A 81 18.53 17.53 13.53
N ALA A 82 18.76 16.26 13.19
CA ALA A 82 17.68 15.38 12.74
C ALA A 82 16.94 14.78 13.94
N ARG A 83 15.60 14.81 13.88
CA ARG A 83 14.78 14.03 14.82
C ARG A 83 15.13 12.56 14.64
N GLY A 84 15.54 11.90 15.72
CA GLY A 84 15.79 10.46 15.72
C GLY A 84 14.56 9.64 15.37
N TRP A 85 14.80 8.46 14.80
CA TRP A 85 13.74 7.50 14.52
C TRP A 85 12.99 7.12 15.80
N LYS A 86 11.66 7.11 15.72
CA LYS A 86 10.80 6.52 16.75
C LYS A 86 10.25 5.21 16.22
N PRO A 87 10.36 4.10 16.96
CA PRO A 87 9.78 2.83 16.54
C PRO A 87 8.30 2.98 16.24
N THR A 88 7.86 2.37 15.13
CA THR A 88 6.45 2.25 14.77
C THR A 88 5.84 1.01 15.42
N SER A 89 4.53 1.01 15.58
CA SER A 89 3.71 -0.07 16.14
C SER A 89 2.70 -0.60 15.11
N PRO A 90 2.13 -1.81 15.33
CA PRO A 90 1.02 -2.31 14.52
C PRO A 90 -0.14 -1.32 14.39
N GLY A 91 -0.51 -0.64 15.48
CA GLY A 91 -1.58 0.37 15.48
C GLY A 91 -1.27 1.57 14.58
N GLU A 92 -0.02 2.04 14.58
CA GLU A 92 0.43 3.09 13.68
C GLU A 92 0.43 2.63 12.22
N LEU A 93 0.77 1.36 11.95
CA LEU A 93 0.68 0.78 10.61
C LEU A 93 -0.77 0.67 10.12
N TYR A 94 -1.71 0.23 10.95
CA TYR A 94 -3.14 0.26 10.59
C TYR A 94 -3.63 1.67 10.27
N THR A 95 -3.18 2.65 11.06
CA THR A 95 -3.50 4.07 10.81
C THR A 95 -2.92 4.54 9.49
N TYR A 96 -1.65 4.20 9.21
CA TYR A 96 -0.99 4.51 7.95
C TYR A 96 -1.74 3.91 6.74
N PHE A 97 -2.13 2.64 6.80
CA PHE A 97 -2.88 2.01 5.71
C PHE A 97 -4.27 2.61 5.54
N ALA A 98 -4.95 2.99 6.63
CA ALA A 98 -6.23 3.68 6.55
C ALA A 98 -6.11 5.03 5.82
N ILE A 99 -5.04 5.79 6.07
CA ILE A 99 -4.75 7.04 5.35
C ILE A 99 -4.51 6.77 3.86
N VAL A 100 -3.71 5.77 3.52
CA VAL A 100 -3.44 5.39 2.13
C VAL A 100 -4.73 5.00 1.40
N ALA A 101 -5.58 4.19 2.04
CA ALA A 101 -6.88 3.80 1.48
C ALA A 101 -7.80 5.01 1.29
N TYR A 102 -7.83 5.93 2.27
CA TYR A 102 -8.59 7.18 2.16
C TYR A 102 -8.14 8.01 0.96
N ILE A 103 -6.83 8.22 0.79
CA ILE A 103 -6.28 9.00 -0.34
C ILE A 103 -6.56 8.30 -1.68
N ALA A 104 -6.59 6.97 -1.72
CA ALA A 104 -6.87 6.22 -2.95
C ALA A 104 -8.33 6.35 -3.41
N VAL A 105 -9.27 6.52 -2.47
CA VAL A 105 -10.71 6.61 -2.76
C VAL A 105 -11.18 8.06 -2.85
N HIS A 106 -10.61 8.95 -2.05
CA HIS A 106 -10.99 10.35 -2.02
C HIS A 106 -10.42 11.10 -3.24
N ARG A 107 -11.30 11.64 -4.06
CA ARG A 107 -10.93 12.61 -5.10
C ARG A 107 -11.02 14.01 -4.50
N GLU A 108 -9.91 14.74 -4.55
CA GLU A 108 -9.96 16.16 -4.23
C GLU A 108 -10.86 16.89 -5.23
N PRO A 109 -11.77 17.76 -4.75
CA PRO A 109 -12.59 18.57 -5.62
C PRO A 109 -11.71 19.50 -6.46
N SER A 110 -11.97 19.57 -7.75
CA SER A 110 -11.22 20.47 -8.64
C SER A 110 -11.64 21.93 -8.41
N LEU A 111 -10.76 22.89 -8.70
CA LEU A 111 -11.09 24.33 -8.63
C LEU A 111 -12.30 24.72 -9.52
N ALA A 112 -12.66 23.89 -10.48
CA ALA A 112 -13.84 24.09 -11.34
C ALA A 112 -15.16 23.68 -10.67
N GLU A 113 -15.11 23.03 -9.51
CA GLU A 113 -16.27 22.61 -8.70
C GLU A 113 -16.64 23.63 -7.60
N TYR A 114 -15.91 24.75 -7.51
CA TYR A 114 -16.18 25.91 -6.64
C TYR A 114 -16.66 27.10 -7.47
#